data_AF-A0A2E9F458-F1
#
_entry.id   AF-A0A2E9F458-F1
#
_cell.length_a   1.000
_cell.length_b   1.000
_cell.length_c   1.000
_cell.angle_alpha   90.00
_cell.angle_beta   90.00
_cell.angle_gamma   90.00
#
_symmetry.space_group_name_H-M   'P 1'
#
loop_
_entity.id
_entity.type
_entity.pdbx_description
1 polymer ?
#
loop_
_entity_poly.entity_id
_entity_poly.type
_entity_poly.pdbx_seq_one_letter_code
_entity_poly.pdbx_strand_id
1 'polypeptide(L)'
;MCQIAVVLDPNSRTTVFYIEEILAHAGISYDLIHTRDLGHQIDLRTVIILIGDLRFDQSDRNKIEEYVKSGGTAIWLNSDPTLSEIFGVKLTEEIEEGYLIELETSSTITSGLRSSLHVFGGTKFHATTGTSLAKLVDIQYQPAGDAIV
;
A
#
# COMPACT_ATOMS: atom_id res chain seq x y z
N MET A 1 -19.98 5.42 11.27
CA MET A 1 -18.51 5.25 11.33
C MET A 1 -18.21 3.95 10.61
N CYS A 2 -17.48 4.04 9.50
CA CYS A 2 -17.15 2.86 8.68
C CYS A 2 -16.00 2.06 9.30
N GLN A 3 -15.93 0.75 9.00
CA GLN A 3 -14.79 -0.08 9.44
C GLN A 3 -13.50 0.24 8.67
N ILE A 4 -13.63 0.84 7.49
CA ILE A 4 -12.51 1.21 6.62
C ILE A 4 -12.33 2.72 6.68
N ALA A 5 -11.09 3.14 6.85
CA ALA A 5 -10.67 4.53 6.72
C ALA A 5 -9.70 4.68 5.55
N VAL A 6 -9.89 5.73 4.76
CA VAL A 6 -8.95 6.13 3.72
C VAL A 6 -8.28 7.43 4.15
N VAL A 7 -6.97 7.36 4.38
CA VAL A 7 -6.11 8.50 4.73
C VAL A 7 -5.42 8.95 3.46
N LEU A 8 -5.69 10.18 3.03
CA LEU A 8 -5.26 10.65 1.71
C LEU A 8 -4.48 11.97 1.78
N ASP A 9 -3.46 12.05 0.94
CA ASP A 9 -2.85 13.31 0.56
C ASP A 9 -3.79 14.03 -0.44
N PRO A 10 -4.25 15.26 -0.15
CA PRO A 10 -5.13 16.01 -1.03
C PRO A 10 -4.59 16.25 -2.44
N ASN A 11 -3.27 16.16 -2.63
CA ASN A 11 -2.63 16.34 -3.93
C ASN A 11 -2.62 15.05 -4.78
N SER A 12 -2.91 13.89 -4.19
CA SER A 12 -2.88 12.58 -4.85
C SER A 12 -4.21 12.21 -5.55
N ARG A 13 -4.82 13.20 -6.24
CA ARG A 13 -6.19 13.12 -6.78
C ARG A 13 -6.48 11.92 -7.67
N THR A 14 -5.52 11.52 -8.52
CA THR A 14 -5.74 10.42 -9.48
C THR A 14 -5.84 9.08 -8.77
N THR A 15 -4.97 8.79 -7.79
CA THR A 15 -5.00 7.55 -7.01
C THR A 15 -6.25 7.48 -6.14
N VAL A 16 -6.64 8.62 -5.55
CA VAL A 16 -7.88 8.72 -4.77
C VAL A 16 -9.09 8.39 -5.64
N PHE A 17 -9.20 8.95 -6.85
CA PHE A 17 -10.30 8.66 -7.77
C PHE A 17 -10.48 7.15 -8.02
N TYR A 18 -9.40 6.42 -8.31
CA TYR A 18 -9.49 4.98 -8.53
C TYR A 18 -9.91 4.20 -7.28
N ILE A 19 -9.43 4.59 -6.09
CA ILE A 19 -9.83 3.94 -4.85
C ILE A 19 -11.30 4.20 -4.53
N GLU A 20 -11.78 5.43 -4.72
CA GLU A 20 -13.20 5.76 -4.57
C GLU A 20 -14.06 4.93 -5.54
N GLU A 21 -13.64 4.82 -6.81
CA GLU A 21 -14.31 4.00 -7.82
C GLU A 21 -14.35 2.52 -7.45
N ILE A 22 -13.21 1.93 -7.06
CA ILE A 22 -13.10 0.52 -6.65
C ILE A 22 -14.01 0.23 -5.45
N LEU A 23 -13.93 1.05 -4.40
CA LEU A 23 -14.71 0.86 -3.18
C LEU A 23 -16.21 1.05 -3.44
N ALA A 24 -16.59 2.05 -4.25
CA ALA A 24 -17.98 2.28 -4.62
C ALA A 24 -18.56 1.12 -5.44
N HIS A 25 -17.84 0.63 -6.46
CA HIS A 25 -18.29 -0.52 -7.26
C HIS A 25 -18.35 -1.82 -6.44
N ALA A 26 -17.49 -1.98 -5.43
CA ALA A 26 -17.54 -3.10 -4.49
C ALA A 26 -18.67 -2.97 -3.45
N GLY A 27 -19.37 -1.83 -3.38
CA GLY A 27 -20.39 -1.56 -2.36
C GLY A 27 -19.80 -1.39 -0.95
N ILE A 28 -18.53 -1.05 -0.85
CA ILE A 28 -17.80 -0.93 0.41
C ILE A 28 -17.87 0.52 0.91
N SER A 29 -18.40 0.70 2.12
CA SER A 29 -18.43 2.01 2.79
C SER A 29 -17.10 2.31 3.49
N TYR A 30 -16.65 3.55 3.39
CA TYR A 30 -15.40 4.03 4.00
C TYR A 30 -15.57 5.46 4.52
N ASP A 31 -14.75 5.84 5.50
CA ASP A 31 -14.62 7.23 5.95
C ASP A 31 -13.32 7.82 5.36
N LEU A 32 -13.40 9.00 4.75
CA LEU A 32 -12.22 9.79 4.38
C LEU A 32 -11.69 10.51 5.62
N ILE A 33 -10.40 10.36 5.91
CA ILE A 33 -9.75 10.94 7.09
C ILE A 33 -8.54 11.76 6.67
N HIS A 34 -8.39 12.96 7.24
CA HIS A 34 -7.16 13.74 7.10
C HIS A 34 -6.08 13.18 8.04
N THR A 35 -4.80 13.26 7.65
CA THR A 35 -3.67 12.79 8.48
C THR A 35 -3.72 13.27 9.92
N ARG A 36 -4.02 14.56 10.14
CA ARG A 36 -4.15 15.16 11.48
C ARG A 36 -5.21 14.52 12.38
N ASP A 37 -6.20 13.84 11.79
CA ASP A 37 -7.30 13.22 12.49
C ASP A 37 -7.09 11.71 12.67
N LEU A 38 -6.01 11.15 12.09
CA LEU A 38 -5.71 9.71 12.10
C LEU A 38 -5.56 9.18 13.52
N GLY A 39 -4.76 9.85 14.36
CA GLY A 39 -4.45 9.37 15.71
C GLY A 39 -5.68 9.18 16.62
N HIS A 40 -6.75 9.94 16.37
CA HIS A 40 -8.00 9.84 17.14
C HIS A 40 -8.98 8.80 16.60
N GLN A 41 -8.81 8.38 15.35
CA GLN A 41 -9.80 7.56 14.65
C GLN A 41 -9.29 6.17 14.29
N ILE A 42 -7.97 5.96 14.23
CA ILE A 42 -7.33 4.71 13.81
C ILE A 42 -7.77 3.50 14.64
N ASP A 43 -7.87 3.65 15.96
CA ASP A 43 -8.28 2.57 16.88
C ASP A 43 -9.73 2.12 16.67
N LEU A 44 -10.52 2.88 15.92
CA LEU A 44 -11.92 2.58 15.61
C LEU A 44 -12.08 1.85 14.26
N ARG A 45 -10.98 1.56 13.56
CA ARG A 45 -10.97 1.03 12.20
C ARG A 45 -10.47 -0.42 12.17
N THR A 46 -11.06 -1.23 11.31
CA THR A 46 -10.54 -2.58 11.00
C THR A 46 -9.46 -2.51 9.91
N VAL A 47 -9.61 -1.59 8.96
CA VAL A 47 -8.64 -1.36 7.89
C VAL A 47 -8.38 0.13 7.73
N ILE A 48 -7.11 0.51 7.60
CA ILE A 48 -6.69 1.83 7.12
C ILE A 48 -6.00 1.70 5.77
N ILE A 49 -6.31 2.60 4.84
CA ILE A 49 -5.66 2.70 3.53
C ILE A 49 -4.93 4.04 3.49
N LEU A 50 -3.61 3.99 3.36
CA LEU A 50 -2.69 5.15 3.36
C LEU A 50 -2.30 5.45 1.92
N ILE A 51 -2.70 6.61 1.39
CA ILE A 51 -2.57 6.93 -0.05
C ILE A 51 -1.88 8.27 -0.24
N GLY A 52 -0.85 8.29 -1.10
CA GLY A 52 -0.18 9.51 -1.56
C GLY A 52 0.90 10.01 -0.59
N ASP A 53 1.56 11.14 -0.91
CA ASP A 53 2.68 11.72 -0.13
C ASP A 53 2.23 12.23 1.25
N LEU A 54 1.86 11.30 2.11
CA LEU A 54 1.59 11.52 3.52
C LEU A 54 2.93 11.72 4.22
N ARG A 55 3.00 12.74 5.06
CA ARG A 55 4.17 13.00 5.90
C ARG A 55 3.75 12.85 7.34
N PHE A 56 4.07 11.71 7.92
CA PHE A 56 3.77 11.39 9.30
C PHE A 56 4.91 11.84 10.20
N ASP A 57 4.53 12.46 11.31
CA ASP A 57 5.49 12.69 12.39
C ASP A 57 5.73 11.39 13.17
N GLN A 58 6.63 11.45 14.16
CA GLN A 58 6.93 10.27 14.96
C GLN A 58 5.73 9.75 15.75
N SER A 59 4.81 10.63 16.16
CA SER A 59 3.62 10.25 16.91
C SER A 59 2.65 9.46 16.03
N ASP A 60 2.39 9.94 14.82
CA ASP A 60 1.54 9.25 13.85
C ASP A 60 2.11 7.88 13.49
N ARG A 61 3.43 7.80 13.25
CA ARG A 61 4.11 6.53 12.94
C ARG A 61 3.98 5.52 14.07
N ASN A 62 4.25 5.94 15.31
CA ASN A 62 4.12 5.07 16.49
C ASN A 62 2.69 4.55 16.62
N LYS A 63 1.69 5.39 16.29
CA LYS A 63 0.28 5.01 16.37
C LYS A 63 -0.11 4.00 15.29
N ILE A 64 0.38 4.17 14.06
CA ILE A 64 0.19 3.19 12.97
C ILE A 64 0.86 1.87 13.33
N GLU A 65 2.08 1.91 13.88
CA GLU A 65 2.80 0.72 14.31
C GLU A 65 2.07 -0.02 15.44
N GLU A 66 1.60 0.70 16.47
CA GLU A 66 0.79 0.13 17.55
C GLU A 66 -0.49 -0.51 17.00
N TYR A 67 -1.20 0.19 16.12
CA TYR A 67 -2.40 -0.30 15.46
C TYR A 67 -2.19 -1.64 14.74
N VAL A 68 -1.14 -1.74 13.92
CA VAL A 68 -0.80 -2.98 13.20
C VAL A 68 -0.40 -4.09 14.18
N LYS A 69 0.41 -3.77 15.20
CA LYS A 69 0.79 -4.74 16.25
C LYS A 69 -0.40 -5.26 17.06
N SER A 70 -1.43 -4.44 17.22
CA SER A 70 -2.70 -4.82 17.86
C SER A 70 -3.64 -5.62 16.95
N GLY A 71 -3.25 -5.92 15.72
CA GLY A 71 -4.04 -6.72 14.77
C GLY A 71 -4.87 -5.89 13.78
N GLY A 72 -4.69 -4.57 13.76
CA GLY A 72 -5.24 -3.71 12.71
C GLY A 72 -4.61 -3.99 11.35
N THR A 73 -5.36 -3.76 10.27
CA THR A 73 -4.86 -3.93 8.90
C THR A 73 -4.54 -2.59 8.28
N ALA A 74 -3.33 -2.43 7.75
CA ALA A 74 -2.94 -1.25 7.00
C ALA A 74 -2.61 -1.62 5.54
N ILE A 75 -3.04 -0.79 4.61
CA ILE A 75 -2.68 -0.88 3.18
C ILE A 75 -1.91 0.39 2.83
N TRP A 76 -0.70 0.25 2.31
CA TRP A 76 0.20 1.36 1.99
C TRP A 76 0.38 1.51 0.48
N LEU A 77 -0.11 2.64 -0.06
CA LEU A 77 -0.14 2.91 -1.51
C LEU A 77 0.55 4.24 -1.81
N ASN A 78 1.80 4.15 -2.31
CA ASN A 78 2.62 5.32 -2.64
C ASN A 78 2.59 6.39 -1.54
N SER A 79 2.94 5.99 -0.32
CA SER A 79 2.80 6.85 0.86
C SER A 79 4.08 6.99 1.66
N ASP A 80 4.01 7.42 2.92
CA ASP A 80 5.19 7.80 3.71
C ASP A 80 6.25 6.67 3.70
N PRO A 81 7.42 6.88 3.08
CA PRO A 81 8.45 5.85 2.95
C PRO A 81 9.05 5.47 4.31
N THR A 82 8.89 6.30 5.35
CA THR A 82 9.38 5.99 6.69
C THR A 82 8.57 4.91 7.39
N LEU A 83 7.44 4.49 6.83
CA LEU A 83 6.66 3.34 7.32
C LEU A 83 7.16 1.99 6.80
N SER A 84 8.16 1.95 5.92
CA SER A 84 8.56 0.73 5.20
C SER A 84 8.84 -0.46 6.10
N GLU A 85 9.49 -0.22 7.25
CA GLU A 85 9.80 -1.27 8.21
C GLU A 85 8.55 -1.89 8.84
N ILE A 86 7.48 -1.12 9.04
CA ILE A 86 6.18 -1.61 9.55
C ILE A 86 5.55 -2.59 8.56
N PHE A 87 5.74 -2.35 7.26
CA PHE A 87 5.28 -3.23 6.18
C PHE A 87 6.28 -4.33 5.81
N GLY A 88 7.41 -4.42 6.54
CA GLY A 88 8.41 -5.45 6.29
C GLY A 88 9.09 -5.33 4.94
N VAL A 89 9.27 -4.09 4.45
CA VAL A 89 9.93 -3.79 3.18
C VAL A 89 11.07 -2.79 3.35
N LYS A 90 12.01 -2.86 2.41
CA LYS A 90 13.03 -1.85 2.21
C LYS A 90 12.84 -1.20 0.84
N LEU A 91 12.78 0.12 0.80
CA LEU A 91 12.74 0.88 -0.45
C LEU A 91 14.15 0.99 -1.02
N THR A 92 14.26 0.89 -2.34
CA THR A 92 15.51 1.15 -3.05
C THR A 92 15.31 2.29 -4.06
N GLU A 93 15.74 2.10 -5.29
CA GLU A 93 15.66 3.10 -6.35
C GLU A 93 14.30 3.08 -7.05
N GLU A 94 14.01 4.14 -7.79
CA GLU A 94 12.84 4.18 -8.65
C GLU A 94 13.03 3.27 -9.87
N ILE A 95 11.92 2.82 -10.44
CA ILE A 95 11.86 2.14 -11.73
C ILE A 95 11.03 2.98 -12.68
N GLU A 96 11.55 3.19 -13.89
CA GLU A 96 10.79 3.88 -14.95
C GLU A 96 9.74 2.95 -15.57
N GLU A 97 10.11 1.69 -15.84
CA GLU A 97 9.25 0.71 -16.49
C GLU A 97 9.69 -0.73 -16.13
N GLY A 98 8.73 -1.64 -15.96
CA GLY A 98 9.02 -3.03 -15.61
C GLY A 98 7.78 -3.92 -15.55
N TYR A 99 7.98 -5.18 -15.18
CA TYR A 99 6.93 -6.20 -15.12
C TYR A 99 6.91 -6.91 -13.78
N LEU A 100 5.72 -7.09 -13.22
CA LEU A 100 5.49 -8.07 -12.17
C LEU A 100 5.33 -9.46 -12.79
N ILE A 101 6.22 -10.37 -12.42
CA ILE A 101 6.31 -11.74 -12.91
C ILE A 101 6.29 -12.72 -11.72
N GLU A 102 6.21 -14.03 -12.02
CA GLU A 102 6.23 -15.08 -11.00
C GLU A 102 5.19 -14.85 -9.88
N LEU A 103 3.96 -14.53 -10.29
CA LEU A 103 2.86 -14.25 -9.39
C LEU A 103 2.55 -15.48 -8.50
N GLU A 104 2.45 -15.27 -7.19
CA GLU A 104 2.11 -16.31 -6.22
C GLU A 104 0.66 -16.79 -6.45
N THR A 105 0.49 -17.96 -7.02
CA THR A 105 -0.84 -18.43 -7.45
C THR A 105 -1.74 -18.87 -6.29
N SER A 106 -1.18 -19.18 -5.12
CA SER A 106 -1.96 -19.60 -3.95
C SER A 106 -2.55 -18.44 -3.14
N SER A 107 -2.07 -17.21 -3.37
CA SER A 107 -2.58 -16.02 -2.67
C SER A 107 -3.89 -15.54 -3.27
N THR A 108 -4.84 -15.18 -2.40
CA THR A 108 -6.14 -14.60 -2.82
C THR A 108 -5.97 -13.29 -3.58
N ILE A 109 -4.88 -12.56 -3.35
CA ILE A 109 -4.60 -11.25 -3.98
C ILE A 109 -4.18 -11.40 -5.44
N THR A 110 -3.37 -12.41 -5.76
CA THR A 110 -2.79 -12.63 -7.08
C THR A 110 -3.47 -13.74 -7.88
N SER A 111 -4.29 -14.59 -7.26
CA SER A 111 -4.95 -15.75 -7.89
C SER A 111 -5.81 -15.43 -9.13
N GLY A 112 -6.34 -14.21 -9.23
CA GLY A 112 -7.16 -13.77 -10.37
C GLY A 112 -6.35 -13.27 -11.57
N LEU A 113 -5.04 -13.04 -11.40
CA LEU A 113 -4.17 -12.50 -12.43
C LEU A 113 -3.72 -13.60 -13.40
N ARG A 114 -3.83 -13.33 -14.70
CA ARG A 114 -3.59 -14.33 -15.77
C ARG A 114 -2.30 -14.13 -16.55
N SER A 115 -1.63 -13.01 -16.33
CA SER A 115 -0.42 -12.62 -17.03
C SER A 115 0.43 -11.72 -16.15
N SER A 116 1.67 -11.51 -16.55
CA SER A 116 2.51 -10.46 -15.99
C SER A 116 1.80 -9.10 -16.06
N LEU A 117 2.03 -8.27 -15.04
CA LEU A 117 1.50 -6.91 -14.98
C LEU A 117 2.59 -5.94 -15.37
N HIS A 118 2.29 -5.07 -16.33
CA HIS A 118 3.19 -4.00 -16.73
C HIS A 118 3.06 -2.81 -15.77
N VAL A 119 4.19 -2.24 -15.37
CA VAL A 119 4.28 -1.14 -14.40
C VAL A 119 5.06 0.01 -15.04
N PHE A 120 4.51 1.22 -14.95
CA PHE A 120 5.16 2.46 -15.36
C PHE A 120 5.37 3.34 -14.14
N GLY A 121 6.61 3.69 -13.86
CA GLY A 121 6.98 4.45 -12.67
C GLY A 121 6.76 3.64 -11.39
N GLY A 122 7.60 3.88 -10.39
CA GLY A 122 7.37 3.34 -9.05
C GLY A 122 8.64 3.24 -8.23
N THR A 123 8.46 2.92 -6.96
CA THR A 123 9.58 2.64 -6.07
C THR A 123 9.76 1.14 -5.94
N LYS A 124 10.99 0.66 -6.16
CA LYS A 124 11.31 -0.75 -5.98
C LYS A 124 11.27 -1.10 -4.49
N PHE A 125 10.67 -2.25 -4.18
CA PHE A 125 10.67 -2.82 -2.84
C PHE A 125 11.51 -4.08 -2.81
N HIS A 126 12.09 -4.35 -1.64
CA HIS A 126 12.56 -5.66 -1.26
C HIS A 126 11.88 -6.11 0.02
N ALA A 127 11.37 -7.34 0.05
CA ALA A 127 10.89 -7.95 1.28
C ALA A 127 12.05 -8.09 2.28
N THR A 128 11.80 -7.68 3.52
CA THR A 128 12.67 -7.99 4.66
C THR A 128 11.97 -9.00 5.57
N THR A 129 10.78 -8.66 6.04
CA THR A 129 9.88 -9.54 6.82
C THR A 129 8.51 -9.70 6.17
N GLY A 130 8.17 -8.84 5.21
CA GLY A 130 6.95 -8.93 4.40
C GLY A 130 6.99 -10.12 3.43
N THR A 131 5.82 -10.50 2.93
CA THR A 131 5.70 -11.64 1.99
C THR A 131 5.61 -11.14 0.57
N SER A 132 6.59 -11.51 -0.26
CA SER A 132 6.57 -11.21 -1.69
C SER A 132 5.53 -12.08 -2.40
N LEU A 133 4.63 -11.44 -3.14
CA LEU A 133 3.62 -12.11 -3.97
C LEU A 133 3.98 -12.13 -5.45
N ALA A 134 5.02 -11.41 -5.87
CA ALA A 134 5.54 -11.42 -7.23
C ALA A 134 6.95 -10.82 -7.27
N LYS A 135 7.71 -11.13 -8.32
CA LYS A 135 8.99 -10.47 -8.58
C LYS A 135 8.80 -9.31 -9.55
N LEU A 136 9.54 -8.23 -9.34
CA LEU A 136 9.65 -7.13 -10.28
C LEU A 136 10.91 -7.34 -11.13
N VAL A 137 10.74 -7.25 -12.45
CA VAL A 137 11.85 -7.16 -13.42
C VAL A 137 11.76 -5.88 -14.23
N ASP A 138 12.90 -5.38 -14.71
CA ASP A 138 12.93 -4.25 -15.64
C ASP A 138 12.51 -4.67 -17.07
N ILE A 139 12.53 -3.71 -18.00
CA ILE A 139 12.21 -3.95 -19.42
C ILE A 139 13.21 -4.88 -20.15
N GLN A 140 14.38 -5.14 -19.56
CA GLN A 140 15.34 -6.15 -20.02
C GLN A 140 15.19 -7.49 -19.26
N TYR A 141 14.10 -7.67 -18.51
CA TYR A 141 13.82 -8.83 -17.67
C TYR A 141 14.90 -9.12 -16.62
N GLN A 142 15.67 -8.10 -16.20
CA GLN A 142 16.61 -8.23 -15.10
C GLN A 142 15.89 -8.07 -13.76
N PRO A 143 16.26 -8.83 -12.71
CA PRO A 143 15.69 -8.68 -11.38
C PRO A 143 15.83 -7.24 -10.86
N ALA A 144 14.71 -6.64 -10.48
CA ALA A 144 14.64 -5.26 -10.04
C ALA A 144 14.02 -5.10 -8.64
N GLY A 145 13.25 -6.08 -8.15
CA GLY A 145 12.64 -6.00 -6.82
C GLY A 145 11.57 -7.05 -6.58
N ASP A 146 10.73 -6.77 -5.61
CA ASP A 146 9.62 -7.59 -5.16
C ASP A 146 8.32 -6.77 -5.18
N ALA A 147 7.19 -7.43 -5.40
CA ALA A 147 5.85 -6.90 -5.11
C ALA A 147 5.34 -7.54 -3.82
N ILE A 148 5.07 -6.69 -2.83
CA ILE A 148 4.85 -7.10 -1.44
C ILE A 148 3.41 -6.80 -1.02
N VAL A 149 2.90 -7.62 -0.08
CA VAL A 149 1.70 -7.35 0.72
C VAL A 149 2.08 -7.15 2.17
#